data_AF-A0A2N3D0S4-F1
#
_entry.id   AF-A0A2N3D0S4-F1
#
_cell.length_a   1.000
_cell.length_b   1.000
_cell.length_c   1.000
_cell.angle_alpha   90.00
_cell.angle_beta   90.00
_cell.angle_gamma   90.00
#
_symmetry.space_group_name_H-M   'P 1'
#
loop_
_entity.id
_entity.type
_entity.pdbx_description
1 polymer ?
#
loop_
_entity_poly.entity_id
_entity_poly.type
_entity_poly.pdbx_seq_one_letter_code
_entity_poly.pdbx_strand_id
1 'polypeptide(L)' 'ELNLPPLYRFGIGLALITGVICGHRVEDIEDPFMRELRHLDKLVDEVSKGKAMEKVLRKG' A
#
# COMPACT_ATOMS: atom_id res chain seq x y z
N GLU A 1 1.35 -11.08 -15.81
CA GLU A 1 0.16 -11.93 -15.57
C GLU A 1 -0.39 -11.63 -14.18
N LEU A 2 -1.55 -10.96 -14.10
CA LEU A 2 -2.21 -10.64 -12.84
C LEU A 2 -3.59 -11.36 -12.84
N ASN A 3 -3.60 -12.65 -12.49
CA ASN A 3 -4.85 -13.42 -12.33
C ASN A 3 -5.42 -13.28 -10.91
N LEU A 4 -6.33 -12.33 -10.66
CA LEU A 4 -7.21 -12.36 -9.47
C LEU A 4 -8.66 -12.47 -9.94
N PRO A 5 -9.56 -13.00 -9.08
CA PRO A 5 -11.00 -12.83 -9.27
C PRO A 5 -11.38 -11.34 -9.45
N PRO A 6 -12.43 -11.05 -10.25
CA PRO A 6 -12.65 -9.77 -10.95
C PRO A 6 -13.04 -8.54 -10.10
N LEU A 7 -12.99 -8.60 -8.77
CA LEU A 7 -13.54 -7.52 -7.94
C LEU A 7 -12.52 -6.69 -7.16
N TYR A 8 -11.38 -7.23 -6.71
CA TYR A 8 -10.42 -6.45 -5.92
C TYR A 8 -8.97 -6.95 -6.10
N ARG A 9 -8.29 -6.50 -7.16
CA ARG A 9 -6.82 -6.65 -7.29
C ARG A 9 -6.09 -5.34 -7.08
N PHE A 10 -5.57 -5.15 -5.87
CA PHE A 10 -4.54 -4.17 -5.63
C PHE A 10 -3.16 -4.71 -6.10
N GLY A 11 -2.46 -3.92 -6.92
CA GLY A 11 -1.30 -4.36 -7.69
C GLY A 11 -0.02 -4.62 -6.86
N ILE A 12 0.94 -5.26 -7.51
CA ILE A 12 2.26 -5.68 -6.97
C ILE A 12 3.08 -4.57 -6.28
N GLY A 13 2.84 -3.29 -6.56
CA GLY A 13 3.55 -2.18 -5.92
C GLY A 13 3.17 -1.94 -4.46
N LEU A 14 1.95 -2.33 -4.04
CA LEU A 14 1.46 -2.08 -2.68
C LEU A 14 2.10 -3.00 -1.64
N ALA A 15 2.49 -4.22 -2.02
CA ALA A 15 3.20 -5.15 -1.14
C ALA A 15 4.60 -4.65 -0.74
N LEU A 16 5.14 -3.67 -1.47
CA LEU A 16 6.45 -3.07 -1.18
C LEU A 16 6.35 -1.88 -0.23
N ILE A 17 5.12 -1.51 0.20
CA ILE A 17 4.88 -0.38 1.09
C ILE A 17 4.97 -0.85 2.54
N THR A 18 6.02 -0.42 3.21
CA THR A 18 6.33 -0.78 4.60
C THR A 18 6.38 0.45 5.50
N GLY A 19 6.27 0.22 6.80
CA GLY A 19 6.47 1.23 7.83
C GLY A 19 5.22 1.52 8.64
N VAL A 20 5.21 2.71 9.28
CA VAL A 20 4.18 3.08 10.25
C VAL A 20 3.21 4.08 9.62
N ILE A 21 1.92 3.85 9.82
CA ILE A 21 0.80 4.73 9.46
C ILE A 21 -0.18 4.80 10.64
N CYS A 22 -0.58 6.01 11.03
CA CYS A 22 -1.51 6.24 12.15
C CYS A 22 -1.13 5.52 13.46
N GLY A 23 0.18 5.31 13.73
CA GLY A 23 0.68 4.62 14.91
C GLY A 23 0.74 3.09 14.80
N HIS A 24 0.27 2.50 13.69
CA HIS A 24 0.33 1.07 13.43
C HIS A 24 1.36 0.75 12.36
N ARG A 25 2.08 -0.36 12.56
CA ARG A 25 3.01 -0.90 11.58
C ARG A 25 2.23 -1.74 10.57
N VAL A 26 2.33 -1.41 9.28
CA VAL A 26 1.49 -2.04 8.26
C VAL A 26 1.81 -3.53 8.11
N GLU A 27 3.09 -3.89 8.27
CA GLU A 27 3.53 -5.28 8.23
C GLU A 27 3.05 -6.15 9.42
N ASP A 28 2.63 -5.54 10.53
CA ASP A 28 2.10 -6.25 11.71
C ASP A 28 0.58 -6.48 11.64
N ILE A 29 -0.08 -6.00 10.58
CA ILE A 29 -1.54 -6.15 10.43
C ILE A 29 -1.84 -7.55 9.90
N GLU A 30 -2.49 -8.36 10.74
CA GLU A 30 -2.87 -9.73 10.43
C GLU A 30 -3.99 -9.82 9.39
N ASP A 31 -4.98 -8.92 9.46
CA ASP A 31 -6.10 -8.92 8.53
C ASP A 31 -5.67 -8.41 7.13
N PRO A 32 -5.80 -9.23 6.08
CA PRO A 32 -5.28 -8.89 4.76
C PRO A 32 -5.99 -7.69 4.13
N PHE A 33 -7.30 -7.51 4.39
CA PHE A 33 -8.07 -6.39 3.87
C PHE A 33 -7.68 -5.07 4.55
N MET A 34 -7.54 -5.08 5.88
CA MET A 34 -7.06 -3.94 6.65
C MET A 34 -5.62 -3.57 6.27
N ARG A 35 -4.77 -4.56 5.98
CA ARG A 35 -3.41 -4.32 5.51
C ARG A 35 -3.40 -3.61 4.16
N GLU A 36 -4.23 -4.03 3.21
CA GLU A 36 -4.38 -3.35 1.91
C GLU A 36 -4.90 -1.92 2.06
N LEU A 37 -5.89 -1.70 2.95
CA LEU A 37 -6.39 -0.37 3.25
C LEU A 37 -5.30 0.53 3.85
N ARG A 38 -4.46 -0.01 4.74
CA ARG A 38 -3.34 0.75 5.32
C ARG A 38 -2.20 1.02 4.34
N HIS A 39 -1.98 0.15 3.35
CA HIS A 39 -1.09 0.46 2.24
C HIS A 39 -1.60 1.68 1.45
N LEU A 40 -2.91 1.76 1.18
CA LEU A 40 -3.54 2.93 0.54
C LEU A 40 -3.42 4.20 1.38
N ASP A 41 -3.73 4.13 2.68
CA ASP A 41 -3.57 5.29 3.59
C ASP A 41 -2.13 5.81 3.55
N LYS A 42 -1.15 4.89 3.51
CA LYS A 42 0.26 5.25 3.43
C LYS A 42 0.62 5.92 2.10
N LEU A 43 0.09 5.43 0.97
CA LEU A 43 0.27 6.09 -0.32
C LEU A 43 -0.24 7.53 -0.27
N VAL A 44 -1.44 7.74 0.27
CA VAL A 44 -2.06 9.06 0.36
C VAL A 44 -1.26 9.99 1.30
N ASP A 45 -0.78 9.48 2.44
CA ASP A 45 0.13 10.20 3.35
C ASP A 45 1.41 10.65 2.64
N GLU A 46 2.01 9.78 1.84
CA GLU A 46 3.24 10.09 1.11
C GLU A 46 3.02 11.12 -0.02
N VAL A 47 1.91 10.99 -0.75
CA VAL A 47 1.53 11.96 -1.81
C VAL A 47 1.19 13.32 -1.20
N SER A 48 0.45 13.36 -0.08
CA SER A 48 0.11 14.62 0.60
C SER A 48 1.33 15.35 1.16
N LYS A 49 2.39 14.61 1.50
CA LYS A 49 3.71 15.16 1.86
C LYS A 49 4.55 15.61 0.65
N GLY A 50 4.00 15.57 -0.56
CA GLY A 50 4.67 16.03 -1.78
C GLY A 50 5.69 15.05 -2.36
N LYS A 51 5.68 13.77 -1.95
CA LYS A 51 6.55 12.78 -2.59
C LYS A 51 6.08 12.49 -4.01
N ALA A 52 7.03 12.44 -4.95
CA ALA A 52 6.74 12.09 -6.34
C ALA A 52 6.14 10.67 -6.44
N MET A 53 5.12 10.51 -7.27
CA MET A 53 4.39 9.26 -7.45
C MET A 53 5.31 8.08 -7.82
N GLU A 54 6.40 8.33 -8.54
CA GLU A 54 7.41 7.31 -8.87
C GLU A 54 8.11 6.73 -7.63
N LYS A 55 8.37 7.57 -6.61
CA LYS A 55 8.94 7.12 -5.33
C LYS A 55 7.90 6.40 -4.46
N VAL A 56 6.63 6.76 -4.62
CA VAL A 56 5.51 6.26 -3.81
C VAL A 56 5.00 4.91 -4.33
N LEU A 57 4.90 4.74 -5.66
CA LEU A 57 4.45 3.49 -6.29
C LEU A 57 5.48 2.36 -6.26
N ARG A 58 6.73 2.66 -5.87
CA ARG A 58 7.83 1.69 -5.69
C ARG A 58 7.80 0.62 -6.79
N LYS A 59 7.91 1.05 -8.05
CA LYS A 59 7.99 0.12 -9.19
C LYS A 59 9.26 -0.72 -9.02
N GLY A 60 9.09 -2.02 -8.77
CA GLY A 60 10.13 -3.03 -8.95
C GLY A 60 10.42 -3.24 -10.43
#